data_AF-A0A1B0AVF6-F1
#
_entry.id   AF-A0A1B0AVF6-F1
#
_cell.length_a   1.000
_cell.length_b   1.000
_cell.length_c   1.000
_cell.angle_alpha   90.00
_cell.angle_beta   90.00
_cell.angle_gamma   90.00
#
_symmetry.space_group_name_H-M   'P 1'
#
loop_
_entity.id
_entity.type
_entity.pdbx_description
1 polymer ?
#
loop_
_entity_poly.entity_id
_entity_poly.type
_entity_poly.pdbx_seq_one_letter_code
_entity_poly.pdbx_strand_id
1 'polypeptide(L)'
;MLMKVRKKVFKPPPKVESRVVCLEPQNPPPPVNFTEWDGLSRVAFLRENKTLAAAFQINSVMSRNILDDFREAYYWLSQNTADDARVMSW
;
A
#
# COMPACT_ATOMS: atom_id res chain seq x y z
N MET A 1 -8.30 13.11 -7.02
CA MET A 1 -8.77 13.93 -5.87
C MET A 1 -9.70 15.01 -6.40
N LEU A 2 -10.96 15.02 -5.97
CA LEU A 2 -12.03 15.73 -6.68
C LEU A 2 -12.14 17.20 -6.29
N MET A 3 -12.05 17.53 -4.99
CA MET A 3 -12.18 18.92 -4.50
C MET A 3 -11.58 19.11 -3.10
N LYS A 4 -11.05 20.32 -2.81
CA LYS A 4 -10.66 20.75 -1.46
C LYS A 4 -11.84 21.51 -0.82
N VAL A 5 -12.22 21.16 0.41
CA VAL A 5 -13.31 21.82 1.13
C VAL A 5 -12.77 22.50 2.39
N ARG A 6 -13.02 23.80 2.50
CA ARG A 6 -12.55 24.61 3.64
C ARG A 6 -13.34 24.29 4.90
N LYS A 7 -12.66 24.26 6.05
CA LYS A 7 -13.26 24.00 7.38
C LYS A 7 -14.47 24.88 7.72
N LYS A 8 -14.49 26.12 7.25
CA LYS A 8 -15.55 27.12 7.52
C LYS A 8 -16.93 26.75 6.94
N VAL A 9 -17.00 25.80 6.01
CA VAL A 9 -18.25 25.32 5.40
C VAL A 9 -18.95 24.29 6.32
N PHE A 10 -18.22 23.65 7.24
CA PHE A 10 -18.74 22.63 8.15
C PHE A 10 -19.27 23.25 9.45
N LYS A 11 -20.33 22.66 10.02
CA LYS A 11 -20.88 23.02 11.33
C LYS A 11 -21.10 21.76 12.17
N PRO A 12 -20.37 21.55 13.29
CA PRO A 12 -19.24 22.36 13.78
C PRO A 12 -17.98 22.22 12.89
N PRO A 13 -17.08 23.23 12.88
CA PRO A 13 -15.90 23.21 12.03
C PRO A 13 -14.84 22.20 12.53
N PRO A 14 -14.29 21.34 11.65
CA PRO A 14 -13.23 20.41 12.01
C PRO A 14 -11.87 21.11 12.15
N LYS A 15 -10.93 20.48 12.88
CA LYS A 15 -9.57 21.02 13.08
C LYS A 15 -8.67 20.88 11.85
N VAL A 16 -9.03 20.03 10.87
CA VAL A 16 -8.21 19.68 9.69
C VAL A 16 -8.94 20.00 8.37
N GLU A 17 -8.19 20.33 7.31
CA GLU A 17 -8.78 20.64 6.01
C GLU A 17 -9.35 19.35 5.40
N SER A 18 -10.49 19.44 4.72
CA SER A 18 -11.18 18.27 4.17
C SER A 18 -10.99 18.18 2.65
N ARG A 19 -11.06 16.95 2.12
CA ARG A 19 -10.96 16.67 0.68
C ARG A 19 -12.09 15.73 0.29
N VAL A 20 -12.75 16.02 -0.83
CA VAL A 20 -13.73 15.11 -1.45
C VAL A 20 -13.01 14.27 -2.48
N VAL A 21 -13.21 12.96 -2.40
CA VAL A 21 -12.64 11.97 -3.31
C VAL A 21 -13.80 11.08 -3.77
N CYS A 22 -13.92 10.88 -5.08
CA CYS A 22 -14.77 9.85 -5.64
C CYS A 22 -13.96 8.56 -5.72
N LEU A 23 -14.53 7.45 -5.22
CA LEU A 23 -13.95 6.12 -5.32
C LEU A 23 -14.92 5.27 -6.13
N GLU A 24 -14.45 4.78 -7.27
CA GLU A 24 -15.18 3.82 -8.08
C GLU A 24 -14.50 2.45 -7.94
N PRO A 25 -15.23 1.40 -7.52
CA PRO A 25 -14.65 0.07 -7.44
C PRO A 25 -14.33 -0.44 -8.85
N GLN A 26 -13.16 -1.06 -9.02
CA GLN A 26 -12.82 -1.73 -10.28
C GLN A 26 -13.69 -2.97 -10.48
N ASN A 27 -14.23 -3.11 -11.69
CA ASN A 27 -15.04 -4.27 -12.09
C ASN A 27 -14.54 -4.82 -13.44
N PRO A 28 -14.04 -6.07 -13.48
CA PRO A 28 -13.96 -7.03 -12.38
C PRO A 28 -12.91 -6.62 -11.33
N PRO A 29 -13.08 -7.07 -10.07
CA PRO A 29 -12.04 -6.91 -9.06
C PRO A 29 -10.71 -7.49 -9.54
N PRO A 30 -9.57 -6.88 -9.20
CA PRO A 30 -8.27 -7.48 -9.48
C PRO A 30 -8.21 -8.90 -8.91
N PRO A 31 -7.69 -9.88 -9.68
CA PRO A 31 -7.52 -11.25 -9.21
C PRO A 31 -6.30 -11.34 -8.28
N VAL A 32 -6.35 -10.63 -7.15
CA VAL A 32 -5.27 -10.55 -6.16
C VAL A 32 -5.80 -11.05 -4.82
N ASN A 33 -5.02 -11.87 -4.13
CA ASN A 33 -5.33 -12.28 -2.77
C ASN A 33 -5.16 -11.07 -1.84
N PHE A 34 -6.28 -10.49 -1.37
CA PHE A 34 -6.26 -9.32 -0.49
C PHE A 34 -5.57 -9.58 0.84
N THR A 35 -5.61 -10.82 1.36
CA THR A 35 -4.97 -11.17 2.63
C THR A 35 -3.44 -11.13 2.50
N GLU A 36 -2.90 -11.66 1.41
CA GLU A 36 -1.46 -11.60 1.11
C GLU A 36 -1.04 -10.15 0.80
N TRP A 37 -1.84 -9.44 0.01
CA TRP A 37 -1.54 -8.06 -0.36
C TRP A 37 -1.50 -7.11 0.85
N ASP A 38 -2.43 -7.25 1.80
CA ASP A 38 -2.43 -6.47 3.06
C ASP A 38 -1.21 -6.80 3.92
N GLY A 39 -0.86 -8.09 4.03
CA GLY A 39 0.34 -8.54 4.74
C GLY A 39 1.63 -7.94 4.16
N LEU A 40 1.78 -7.97 2.84
CA LEU A 40 2.92 -7.40 2.15
C LEU A 40 3.01 -5.89 2.37
N SER A 41 1.90 -5.18 2.20
CA SER A 41 1.82 -3.73 2.35
C SER A 41 2.20 -3.30 3.77
N ARG A 42 1.74 -4.02 4.79
CA ARG A 42 2.10 -3.74 6.19
C ARG A 42 3.60 -3.89 6.45
N VAL A 43 4.25 -4.90 5.88
CA VAL A 43 5.70 -5.11 6.05
C VAL A 43 6.48 -4.07 5.25
N ALA A 44 6.09 -3.83 4.00
CA ALA A 44 6.72 -2.85 3.13
C ALA A 44 6.69 -1.46 3.76
N PHE A 45 5.52 -0.97 4.18
CA PHE A 45 5.35 0.40 4.68
C PHE A 45 5.64 0.56 6.19
N LEU A 46 6.19 -0.45 6.86
CA LEU A 46 6.57 -0.33 8.28
C LEU A 46 7.75 0.62 8.49
N ARG A 47 8.69 0.68 7.54
CA ARG A 47 9.94 1.45 7.66
C ARG A 47 10.14 2.33 6.46
N GLU A 48 9.79 3.58 6.67
CA GLU A 48 9.49 4.47 5.56
C GLU A 48 10.73 4.95 4.78
N ASN A 49 11.89 4.87 5.43
CA ASN A 49 13.17 5.25 4.83
C ASN A 49 14.12 4.05 4.67
N LYS A 50 13.59 2.84 4.45
CA LYS A 50 14.38 1.61 4.28
C LYS A 50 14.09 0.95 2.94
N THR A 51 15.00 0.07 2.50
CA THR A 51 14.77 -0.76 1.32
C THR A 51 13.86 -1.93 1.69
N LEU A 52 13.10 -2.44 0.72
CA LEU A 52 12.31 -3.66 0.92
C LEU A 52 13.15 -4.82 1.46
N ALA A 53 14.35 -5.04 0.91
CA ALA A 53 15.26 -6.08 1.41
C ALA A 53 15.55 -5.94 2.92
N ALA A 54 15.70 -4.72 3.44
CA ALA A 54 15.89 -4.47 4.87
C ALA A 54 14.58 -4.64 5.69
N ALA A 55 13.41 -4.47 5.07
CA ALA A 55 12.11 -4.73 5.69
C ALA A 55 11.85 -6.25 5.86
N PHE A 56 12.28 -7.10 4.92
CA PHE A 56 12.14 -8.56 5.02
C PHE A 56 13.14 -9.25 5.94
N GLN A 57 14.21 -8.55 6.36
CA GLN A 57 15.21 -9.08 7.31
C GLN A 57 14.79 -8.97 8.79
N ILE A 58 13.56 -8.51 9.07
CA ILE A 58 13.04 -8.45 10.45
C ILE A 58 12.78 -9.90 10.93
N ASN A 59 13.33 -10.28 12.09
CA ASN A 59 13.29 -11.65 12.62
C ASN A 59 11.88 -12.27 12.73
N SER A 60 10.82 -11.47 12.86
CA SER A 60 9.42 -11.95 12.85
C SER A 60 8.88 -12.26 11.45
N VAL A 61 9.43 -11.63 10.41
CA VAL A 61 9.05 -11.78 8.99
C VAL A 61 9.83 -12.92 8.31
N MET A 62 11.01 -13.26 8.84
CA MET A 62 11.88 -14.37 8.39
C MET A 62 11.31 -15.79 8.64
N SER A 63 10.06 -15.92 9.12
CA SER A 63 9.38 -17.21 9.10
C SER A 63 9.22 -17.63 7.63
N ARG A 64 9.87 -18.72 7.20
CA ARG A 64 9.90 -19.19 5.79
C ARG A 64 8.54 -19.18 5.08
N ASN A 65 7.46 -19.36 5.83
CA ASN A 65 6.08 -19.31 5.34
C ASN A 65 5.71 -17.94 4.73
N ILE A 66 6.16 -16.82 5.30
CA ILE A 66 5.77 -15.46 4.90
C ILE A 66 6.38 -15.06 3.53
N LEU A 67 7.59 -15.54 3.22
CA LEU A 67 8.22 -15.27 1.92
C LEU A 67 7.55 -16.05 0.78
N ASP A 68 7.11 -17.27 1.05
CA ASP A 68 6.33 -18.08 0.11
C ASP A 68 4.91 -17.49 -0.07
N ASP A 69 4.29 -16.99 1.01
CA ASP A 69 2.97 -16.35 1.00
C ASP A 69 2.91 -15.05 0.17
N PHE A 70 4.03 -14.37 -0.07
CA PHE A 70 4.06 -13.12 -0.84
C PHE A 70 4.57 -13.28 -2.28
N ARG A 71 4.87 -14.51 -2.71
CA ARG A 71 5.46 -14.79 -4.03
C ARG A 71 4.58 -14.30 -5.18
N GLU A 72 3.27 -14.55 -5.09
CA GLU A 72 2.26 -14.12 -6.06
C GLU A 72 2.20 -12.58 -6.15
N ALA A 73 2.13 -11.91 -4.99
CA ALA A 73 2.08 -10.45 -4.90
C ALA A 73 3.37 -9.80 -5.45
N TYR A 74 4.53 -10.37 -5.16
CA TYR A 74 5.81 -9.93 -5.73
C TYR A 74 5.88 -10.09 -7.24
N TYR A 75 5.44 -11.25 -7.74
CA TYR A 75 5.42 -11.55 -9.16
C TYR A 75 4.50 -10.59 -9.92
N TRP A 76 3.32 -10.30 -9.37
CA TRP A 76 2.40 -9.30 -9.91
C TRP A 76 3.03 -7.91 -9.93
N LEU A 77 3.69 -7.50 -8.84
CA LEU A 77 4.34 -6.19 -8.77
C LEU A 77 5.44 -6.05 -9.82
N SER A 78 6.25 -7.10 -10.03
CA SER A 78 7.31 -7.10 -11.05
C SER A 78 6.77 -7.01 -12.49
N GLN A 79 5.61 -7.58 -12.78
CA GLN A 79 5.02 -7.50 -14.12
C GLN A 79 4.40 -6.13 -14.44
N ASN A 80 4.05 -5.37 -13.40
CA ASN A 80 3.35 -4.10 -13.52
C ASN A 80 4.24 -2.87 -13.24
N THR A 81 5.55 -3.07 -13.02
CA THR A 81 6.50 -1.99 -12.73
C THR A 81 7.66 -2.05 -13.74
N ALA A 82 8.20 -0.90 -14.14
CA ALA A 82 9.30 -0.83 -15.11
C ALA A 82 10.58 -1.50 -14.58
N ASP A 83 11.41 -2.04 -15.48
CA ASP A 83 12.63 -2.81 -15.13
C ASP A 83 13.66 -2.00 -14.31
N ASP A 84 13.65 -0.68 -14.43
CA ASP A 84 14.51 0.26 -13.70
C ASP A 84 13.88 0.78 -12.40
N ALA A 85 12.65 0.36 -12.09
CA ALA A 85 11.92 0.86 -10.95
C ALA A 85 12.46 0.27 -9.65
N ARG A 86 13.06 1.15 -8.84
CA ARG A 86 13.40 0.83 -7.45
C ARG A 86 12.11 0.90 -6.63
N VAL A 87 11.56 -0.25 -6.27
CA VAL A 87 10.41 -0.32 -5.38
C VAL A 87 10.87 0.09 -3.98
N MET A 88 10.69 1.37 -3.67
CA MET A 88 10.96 1.94 -2.37
C MET A 88 9.72 1.70 -1.50
N SER A 89 9.91 1.18 -0.30
CA SER A 89 8.93 1.37 0.76
C SER A 89 8.94 2.84 1.14
N TRP A 90 7.76 3.46 1.11
CA TRP A 90 7.54 4.85 1.52
C TRP A 90 7.77 5.03 2.98
#